data_AF-A0A498P1T2-F1
#
_entry.id   AF-A0A498P1T2-F1
#
_cell.length_a   1.000
_cell.length_b   1.000
_cell.length_c   1.000
_cell.angle_alpha   90.00
_cell.angle_beta   90.00
_cell.angle_gamma   90.00
#
_symmetry.space_group_name_H-M   'P 1'
#
loop_
_entity.id
_entity.type
_entity.pdbx_description
1 polymer ?
#
loop_
_entity_poly.entity_id
_entity_poly.type
_entity_poly.pdbx_seq_one_letter_code
_entity_poly.pdbx_strand_id
1 'polypeptide(L)'
;MNDGVKHLSSAAVSLTVTDLQLRMNPVSKDPTDERVQLTCNTSCPLASGGHYYWMKNGQRFTYTQSSNMFVLISRNAGSFSCSRYLNLEHRSSSVCVSQSVCWDVTYTSTRVCALVILSCLTTYILNDSHTYIWYKNGRQVTDGFTKVNKLYLDSVSNEELQQYSCAVGVSGDPTVQIPSNPESSTALLITVIILSVLLILTLTGVLW
;
A
#
# COMPACT_ATOMS: atom_id res chain seq x y z
N MET A 1 20.21 20.03 -19.68
CA MET A 1 20.26 19.03 -18.60
C MET A 1 18.92 18.33 -18.66
N ASN A 2 18.84 17.21 -19.39
CA ASN A 2 17.61 16.46 -19.56
C ASN A 2 17.69 15.29 -18.59
N ASP A 3 17.07 15.41 -17.43
CA ASP A 3 16.95 14.32 -16.48
C ASP A 3 16.07 13.24 -17.13
N GLY A 4 16.72 12.20 -17.65
CA GLY A 4 16.12 11.16 -18.46
C GLY A 4 15.24 10.23 -17.62
N VAL A 5 14.05 10.69 -17.25
CA VAL A 5 13.02 9.82 -16.67
C VAL A 5 12.50 8.90 -17.77
N LYS A 6 12.78 7.59 -17.66
CA LYS A 6 12.19 6.58 -18.56
C LYS A 6 10.97 5.98 -17.88
N HIS A 7 9.82 6.07 -18.55
CA HIS A 7 8.59 5.41 -18.12
C HIS A 7 8.69 3.92 -18.43
N LEU A 8 9.01 3.14 -17.41
CA LEU A 8 9.06 1.68 -17.46
C LEU A 8 8.29 1.18 -16.24
N SER A 9 7.08 0.63 -16.42
CA SER A 9 6.57 -0.38 -15.48
C SER A 9 5.18 -0.91 -15.81
N SER A 10 5.00 -2.20 -15.51
CA SER A 10 3.79 -2.75 -14.94
C SER A 10 3.93 -2.82 -13.41
N ALA A 11 2.88 -2.54 -12.66
CA ALA A 11 2.86 -2.66 -11.20
C ALA A 11 2.32 -4.04 -10.79
N ALA A 12 3.08 -4.81 -10.02
CA ALA A 12 2.57 -6.01 -9.38
C ALA A 12 1.89 -5.63 -8.05
N VAL A 13 0.68 -6.14 -7.83
CA VAL A 13 -0.14 -5.85 -6.64
C VAL A 13 -0.08 -7.03 -5.67
N SER A 14 0.29 -6.77 -4.43
CA SER A 14 0.14 -7.71 -3.32
C SER A 14 -0.79 -7.14 -2.27
N LEU A 15 -1.75 -7.94 -1.81
CA LEU A 15 -2.76 -7.56 -0.81
C LEU A 15 -2.45 -8.26 0.51
N THR A 16 -2.32 -7.48 1.58
CA THR A 16 -2.23 -8.00 2.96
C THR A 16 -3.40 -7.47 3.77
N VAL A 17 -4.19 -8.38 4.32
CA VAL A 17 -5.37 -8.09 5.14
C VAL A 17 -4.92 -7.92 6.59
N THR A 18 -5.19 -6.76 7.18
CA THR A 18 -4.85 -6.44 8.58
C THR A 18 -6.03 -5.80 9.29
N ASP A 19 -6.15 -5.99 10.60
CA ASP A 19 -7.28 -5.49 11.39
C ASP A 19 -6.82 -4.45 12.45
N LEU A 20 -7.72 -3.52 12.78
CA LEU A 20 -7.53 -2.51 13.82
C LEU A 20 -8.21 -2.98 15.11
N GLN A 21 -7.41 -3.28 16.14
CA GLN A 21 -7.89 -3.86 17.39
C GLN A 21 -7.76 -2.86 18.54
N LEU A 22 -8.89 -2.56 19.18
CA LEU A 22 -8.88 -1.78 20.41
C LEU A 22 -8.75 -2.69 21.64
N ARG A 23 -7.85 -2.34 22.56
CA ARG A 23 -7.65 -3.01 23.84
C ARG A 23 -7.83 -2.04 24.99
N MET A 24 -8.31 -2.55 26.13
CA MET A 24 -8.42 -1.79 27.37
C MET A 24 -7.63 -2.52 28.45
N ASN A 25 -6.78 -1.80 29.17
CA ASN A 25 -6.03 -2.32 30.31
C ASN A 25 -6.13 -1.35 31.49
N PRO A 26 -6.30 -1.82 32.72
CA PRO A 26 -6.21 -0.97 33.91
C PRO A 26 -4.77 -0.45 34.06
N VAL A 27 -4.62 0.80 34.52
CA VAL A 27 -3.29 1.41 34.72
C VAL A 27 -2.63 0.87 36.00
N SER A 28 -3.43 0.53 37.01
CA SER A 28 -2.99 -0.03 38.28
C SER A 28 -3.76 -1.30 38.61
N LYS A 29 -3.19 -2.13 39.50
CA LYS A 29 -3.89 -3.27 40.10
C LYS A 29 -4.77 -2.85 41.29
N ASP A 30 -4.61 -1.63 41.77
CA ASP A 30 -5.43 -1.06 42.84
C ASP A 30 -6.87 -0.87 42.32
N PRO A 31 -7.87 -1.53 42.91
CA PRO A 31 -9.26 -1.41 42.47
C PRO A 31 -9.85 -0.01 42.69
N THR A 32 -9.20 0.86 43.47
CA THR A 32 -9.61 2.25 43.66
C THR A 32 -9.12 3.19 42.54
N ASP A 33 -8.14 2.77 41.74
CA ASP A 33 -7.67 3.55 40.59
C ASP A 33 -8.56 3.30 39.37
N GLU A 34 -9.42 4.26 39.10
CA GLU A 34 -10.35 4.19 37.97
C GLU A 34 -9.72 4.52 36.61
N ARG A 35 -8.39 4.73 36.54
CA ARG A 35 -7.72 5.02 35.26
C ARG A 35 -7.54 3.75 34.45
N VAL A 36 -8.04 3.80 33.22
CA VAL A 36 -7.82 2.76 32.22
C VAL A 36 -7.11 3.34 31.02
N GLN A 37 -6.22 2.54 30.46
CA GLN A 37 -5.55 2.80 29.20
C GLN A 37 -6.28 2.08 28.08
N LEU A 38 -6.76 2.86 27.11
CA LEU A 38 -7.24 2.39 25.83
C LEU A 38 -6.07 2.38 24.85
N THR A 39 -5.81 1.25 24.22
CA THR A 39 -4.73 1.07 23.24
C THR A 39 -5.32 0.67 21.89
N CYS A 40 -5.18 1.56 20.92
CA CYS A 40 -5.52 1.30 19.53
C CYS A 40 -4.34 0.56 18.87
N ASN A 41 -4.41 -0.76 18.82
CA ASN A 41 -3.40 -1.56 18.15
C ASN A 41 -3.72 -1.68 16.66
N THR A 42 -2.75 -1.32 15.82
CA THR A 42 -2.86 -1.45 14.38
C THR A 42 -1.72 -2.31 13.87
N SER A 43 -2.07 -3.41 13.21
CA SER A 43 -1.11 -4.21 12.43
C SER A 43 -0.93 -3.66 11.01
N CYS A 44 -1.65 -2.59 10.66
CA CYS A 44 -1.51 -1.88 9.41
C CYS A 44 -0.15 -1.17 9.41
N PRO A 45 0.80 -1.54 8.53
CA PRO A 45 2.08 -0.85 8.46
C PRO A 45 1.87 0.47 7.71
N LEU A 46 1.74 1.56 8.46
CA LEU A 46 1.40 2.85 7.89
C LEU A 46 2.62 3.75 7.63
N ALA A 47 2.47 4.47 6.53
CA ALA A 47 3.47 5.24 5.82
C ALA A 47 4.01 6.50 6.52
N SER A 48 3.33 7.01 7.55
CA SER A 48 3.77 8.23 8.23
C SER A 48 3.12 8.36 9.61
N GLY A 49 3.84 9.05 10.51
CA GLY A 49 3.54 9.23 11.93
C GLY A 49 2.04 9.38 12.22
N GLY A 50 1.51 8.45 13.02
CA GLY A 50 0.08 8.20 13.05
C GLY A 50 -0.67 8.96 14.12
N HIS A 51 -1.46 9.94 13.68
CA HIS A 51 -2.54 10.49 14.49
C HIS A 51 -3.72 9.50 14.54
N TYR A 52 -4.23 9.28 15.74
CA TYR A 52 -5.41 8.46 16.04
C TYR A 52 -6.60 9.37 16.34
N TYR A 53 -7.76 8.90 15.92
CA TYR A 53 -9.04 9.53 16.17
C TYR A 53 -9.89 8.62 17.05
N TRP A 54 -10.35 9.15 18.18
CA TRP A 54 -11.10 8.42 19.19
C TRP A 54 -12.58 8.79 19.14
N MET A 55 -13.42 7.77 19.24
CA MET A 55 -14.87 7.88 19.20
C MET A 55 -15.45 7.33 20.50
N LYS A 56 -16.45 8.01 21.05
CA LYS A 56 -17.24 7.56 22.20
C LYS A 56 -18.71 7.52 21.80
N ASN A 57 -19.38 6.39 21.98
CA ASN A 57 -20.79 6.16 21.65
C ASN A 57 -21.13 6.58 20.20
N GLY A 58 -20.23 6.29 19.27
CA GLY A 58 -20.39 6.67 17.86
C GLY A 58 -20.15 8.15 17.56
N GLN A 59 -19.80 8.97 18.55
CA GLN A 59 -19.49 10.39 18.38
C GLN A 59 -17.99 10.67 18.55
N ARG A 60 -17.57 11.79 17.98
CA ARG A 60 -16.20 12.31 18.05
C ARG A 60 -15.81 12.62 19.49
N PHE A 61 -14.72 12.02 19.98
CA PHE A 61 -14.24 12.22 21.34
C PHE A 61 -12.95 13.04 21.39
N THR A 62 -11.88 12.59 20.74
CA THR A 62 -10.60 13.34 20.70
C THR A 62 -9.69 12.86 19.57
N TYR A 63 -8.57 13.55 19.33
CA TYR A 63 -7.50 13.13 18.45
C TYR A 63 -6.16 13.14 19.21
N THR A 64 -5.29 12.16 18.94
CA THR A 64 -4.01 11.97 19.65
C THR A 64 -2.91 11.57 18.69
N GLN A 65 -1.66 11.93 18.97
CA GLN A 65 -0.49 11.36 18.26
C GLN A 65 -0.07 10.00 18.81
N SER A 66 -0.57 9.65 20.00
CA SER A 66 -0.35 8.35 20.62
C SER A 66 -1.46 7.38 20.23
N SER A 67 -1.09 6.11 20.02
CA SER A 67 -2.04 4.99 19.94
C SER A 67 -2.71 4.69 21.28
N ASN A 68 -2.22 5.30 22.37
CA ASN A 68 -2.75 5.15 23.71
C ASN A 68 -3.55 6.39 24.12
N MET A 69 -4.64 6.15 24.85
CA MET A 69 -5.43 7.16 25.51
C MET A 69 -5.77 6.72 26.94
N PHE A 70 -5.83 7.66 27.87
CA PHE A 70 -6.26 7.41 29.24
C PHE A 70 -7.64 8.02 29.49
N VAL A 71 -8.51 7.27 30.15
CA VAL A 71 -9.83 7.73 30.57
C VAL A 71 -10.11 7.29 32.00
N LEU A 72 -11.03 7.98 32.66
CA LEU A 72 -11.50 7.62 34.00
C LEU A 72 -12.85 6.94 33.89
N ILE A 73 -12.99 5.75 34.48
CA ILE A 73 -14.22 4.96 34.36
C ILE A 73 -15.45 5.76 34.81
N SER A 74 -15.39 6.43 35.96
CA SER A 74 -16.51 7.22 36.51
C SER A 74 -17.00 8.35 35.60
N ARG A 75 -16.09 9.00 34.88
CA ARG A 75 -16.41 10.16 34.02
C ARG A 75 -16.67 9.78 32.57
N ASN A 76 -16.07 8.69 32.13
CA ASN A 76 -15.99 8.37 30.71
C ASN A 76 -16.78 7.13 30.33
N ALA A 77 -17.70 6.64 31.18
CA ALA A 77 -18.54 5.48 30.87
C ALA A 77 -19.16 5.55 29.45
N GLY A 78 -19.05 4.45 28.71
CA GLY A 78 -19.51 4.34 27.33
C GLY A 78 -18.70 3.38 26.46
N SER A 79 -19.08 3.30 25.19
CA SER A 79 -18.44 2.47 24.17
C SER A 79 -17.40 3.27 23.39
N PHE A 80 -16.15 2.83 23.39
CA PHE A 80 -15.04 3.50 22.71
C PHE A 80 -14.62 2.73 21.47
N SER A 81 -14.30 3.45 20.40
CA SER A 81 -13.61 2.90 19.23
C SER A 81 -12.53 3.88 18.78
N CYS A 82 -11.54 3.40 18.04
CA CYS A 82 -10.50 4.24 17.45
C CYS A 82 -10.47 4.06 15.94
N SER A 83 -9.95 5.05 15.24
CA SER A 83 -9.62 5.01 13.81
C SER A 83 -8.37 5.82 13.59
N ARG A 84 -7.80 5.77 12.38
CA ARG A 84 -6.76 6.72 12.00
C ARG A 84 -7.37 8.04 11.54
N TYR A 85 -6.66 9.13 11.82
CA TYR A 85 -7.12 10.50 11.55
C TYR A 85 -7.58 10.73 10.10
N LEU A 86 -6.91 10.09 9.13
CA LEU A 86 -7.24 10.21 7.71
C LEU A 86 -8.29 9.21 7.21
N ASN A 87 -8.64 8.20 8.02
CA ASN A 87 -9.50 7.11 7.57
C ASN A 87 -10.53 6.75 8.64
N LEU A 88 -11.56 7.61 8.74
CA LEU A 88 -12.67 7.48 9.68
C LEU A 88 -13.64 6.32 9.33
N GLU A 89 -13.54 5.77 8.11
CA GLU A 89 -14.35 4.63 7.69
C GLU A 89 -13.84 3.33 8.30
N HIS A 90 -12.55 3.21 8.59
CA HIS A 90 -11.93 2.01 9.13
C HIS A 90 -11.72 2.14 10.65
N ARG A 91 -12.84 2.10 11.38
CA ARG A 91 -12.87 2.09 12.86
C ARG A 91 -12.64 0.69 13.40
N SER A 92 -11.95 0.62 14.54
CA SER A 92 -11.80 -0.60 15.33
C SER A 92 -13.16 -1.10 15.82
N SER A 93 -13.19 -2.35 16.25
CA SER A 93 -14.25 -2.80 17.16
C SER A 93 -14.30 -1.91 18.40
N SER A 94 -15.49 -1.84 19.01
CA SER A 94 -15.70 -0.99 20.18
C SER A 94 -15.48 -1.75 21.50
N VAL A 95 -14.87 -1.08 22.48
CA VAL A 95 -14.70 -1.59 23.85
C VAL A 95 -15.53 -0.76 24.83
N CYS A 96 -16.23 -1.43 25.74
CA CYS A 96 -17.01 -0.80 26.78
C CYS A 96 -16.15 -0.39 27.99
N VAL A 97 -16.38 0.82 28.49
CA VAL A 97 -15.80 1.36 29.73
C VAL A 97 -16.96 1.58 30.70
N SER A 98 -16.97 0.89 31.84
CA SER A 98 -17.97 1.02 32.90
C SER A 98 -17.44 0.53 34.26
N GLN A 99 -18.01 1.02 35.36
CA GLN A 99 -17.76 0.49 36.72
C GLN A 99 -18.47 -0.86 36.92
N SER A 100 -19.59 -1.08 36.23
CA SER A 100 -20.32 -2.34 36.20
C SER A 100 -19.79 -3.28 35.12
N VAL A 101 -20.15 -4.57 35.21
CA VAL A 101 -19.82 -5.56 34.18
C VAL A 101 -20.38 -5.10 32.83
N CYS A 102 -19.51 -4.91 31.86
CA CYS A 102 -19.90 -4.73 30.48
C CYS A 102 -20.40 -6.06 29.94
N TRP A 103 -21.64 -6.10 29.46
CA TRP A 103 -22.09 -7.20 28.61
C TRP A 103 -21.31 -7.10 27.31
N ASP A 104 -20.32 -7.97 27.13
CA ASP A 104 -19.50 -7.96 25.92
C ASP A 104 -20.36 -8.43 24.76
N VAL A 105 -20.67 -7.50 23.85
CA VAL A 105 -21.19 -7.85 22.53
C VAL A 105 -19.98 -7.82 21.62
N THR A 106 -19.38 -8.99 21.41
CA THR A 106 -18.27 -9.13 20.48
C THR A 106 -18.80 -8.97 19.06
N TYR A 107 -18.77 -7.76 18.53
CA TYR A 107 -18.96 -7.54 17.10
C TYR A 107 -17.68 -7.99 16.38
N THR A 108 -17.79 -8.96 15.49
CA THR A 108 -16.73 -9.21 14.51
C THR A 108 -16.58 -7.95 13.66
N SER A 109 -15.41 -7.32 13.72
CA SER A 109 -15.09 -6.20 12.85
C SER A 109 -15.22 -6.67 11.41
N THR A 110 -16.16 -6.10 10.65
CA THR A 110 -16.24 -6.32 9.20
C THR A 110 -15.22 -5.48 8.44
N ARG A 111 -14.45 -4.64 9.15
CA ARG A 111 -13.62 -3.59 8.55
C ARG A 111 -12.15 -3.93 8.71
N VAL A 112 -11.65 -4.58 7.68
CA VAL A 112 -10.23 -4.89 7.50
C VAL A 112 -9.58 -3.72 6.78
N CYS A 113 -8.41 -3.27 7.26
CA CYS A 113 -7.51 -2.47 6.43
C CYS A 113 -6.70 -3.42 5.54
N ALA A 114 -6.96 -3.40 4.23
CA ALA A 114 -6.09 -4.07 3.27
C ALA A 114 -4.89 -3.17 2.98
N LEU A 115 -3.71 -3.56 3.45
CA LEU A 115 -2.47 -2.97 2.96
C LEU A 115 -2.25 -3.44 1.53
N VAL A 116 -2.18 -2.48 0.61
CA VAL A 116 -1.82 -2.75 -0.78
C VAL A 116 -0.37 -2.37 -1.01
N ILE A 117 0.41 -3.33 -1.50
CA ILE A 117 1.80 -3.11 -1.87
C ILE A 117 1.89 -3.15 -3.39
N LEU A 118 2.20 -2.01 -3.99
CA LEU A 118 2.55 -1.92 -5.41
C LEU A 118 4.06 -2.09 -5.55
N SER A 119 4.48 -2.99 -6.42
CA SER A 119 5.90 -3.19 -6.74
C SER A 119 6.18 -2.70 -8.16
N CYS A 120 7.16 -1.81 -8.28
CA CYS A 120 7.67 -1.32 -9.56
C CYS A 120 8.59 -2.37 -10.16
N LEU A 121 8.19 -2.95 -11.30
CA LEU A 121 8.97 -3.94 -12.02
C LEU A 121 9.71 -3.29 -13.19
N THR A 122 11.00 -3.58 -13.31
CA THR A 122 11.84 -3.22 -14.46
C THR A 122 12.54 -4.47 -14.97
N THR A 123 12.68 -4.59 -16.28
CA THR A 123 13.46 -5.65 -16.94
C THR A 123 14.93 -5.25 -17.16
N TYR A 124 15.29 -4.01 -16.80
CA TYR A 124 16.62 -3.46 -17.00
C TYR A 124 17.49 -3.59 -15.74
N ILE A 125 18.77 -3.91 -15.93
CA ILE A 125 19.77 -3.92 -14.85
C ILE A 125 20.11 -2.47 -14.51
N LEU A 126 19.60 -2.01 -13.38
CA LEU A 126 19.87 -0.67 -12.88
C LEU A 126 21.20 -0.70 -12.10
N ASN A 127 22.14 0.19 -12.43
CA ASN A 127 23.37 0.45 -11.64
C ASN A 127 23.04 0.97 -10.22
N ASP A 128 24.03 1.35 -9.41
CA ASP A 128 23.77 1.70 -8.00
C ASP A 128 23.05 3.05 -7.77
N SER A 129 23.01 3.96 -8.76
CA SER A 129 22.41 5.31 -8.61
C SER A 129 21.07 5.45 -9.34
N HIS A 130 20.02 4.82 -8.78
CA HIS A 130 18.66 4.90 -9.31
C HIS A 130 17.66 5.24 -8.21
N THR A 131 16.58 5.90 -8.62
CA THR A 131 15.44 6.23 -7.76
C THR A 131 14.15 5.73 -8.37
N TYR A 132 13.25 5.20 -7.55
CA TYR A 132 11.91 4.83 -7.97
C TYR A 132 10.95 5.96 -7.64
N ILE A 133 10.20 6.42 -8.63
CA ILE A 133 9.27 7.53 -8.52
C ILE A 133 7.87 6.99 -8.80
N TRP A 134 6.92 7.25 -7.90
CA TRP A 134 5.53 6.82 -8.05
C TRP A 134 4.64 8.00 -8.43
N TYR A 135 3.63 7.71 -9.25
CA TYR A 135 2.64 8.67 -9.70
C TYR A 135 1.23 8.14 -9.44
N LYS A 136 0.31 9.02 -9.05
CA LYS A 136 -1.15 8.79 -9.03
C LYS A 136 -1.80 9.81 -9.96
N ASN A 137 -2.55 9.37 -10.96
CA ASN A 137 -3.14 10.26 -11.98
C ASN A 137 -2.11 11.24 -12.60
N GLY A 138 -0.89 10.75 -12.84
CA GLY A 138 0.21 11.55 -13.39
C GLY A 138 0.88 12.53 -12.42
N ARG A 139 0.45 12.61 -11.15
CA ARG A 139 1.08 13.45 -10.12
C ARG A 139 1.96 12.60 -9.22
N GLN A 140 3.15 13.11 -8.88
CA GLN A 140 4.09 12.40 -8.01
C GLN A 140 3.46 12.17 -6.62
N VAL A 141 3.51 10.92 -6.15
CA VAL A 141 3.06 10.53 -4.81
C VAL A 141 4.08 11.06 -3.79
N THR A 142 3.62 11.88 -2.85
CA THR A 142 4.47 12.53 -1.82
C THR A 142 4.05 12.18 -0.39
N ASP A 143 2.86 11.62 -0.24
CA ASP A 143 2.19 11.23 1.00
C ASP A 143 2.25 9.71 1.28
N GLY A 144 2.75 8.93 0.32
CA GLY A 144 2.94 7.47 0.44
C GLY A 144 4.33 7.09 0.96
N PHE A 145 4.42 5.94 1.63
CA PHE A 145 5.70 5.37 2.04
C PHE A 145 6.24 4.53 0.91
N THR A 146 7.44 4.87 0.47
CA THR A 146 8.17 4.15 -0.55
C THR A 146 9.40 3.51 0.07
N LYS A 147 9.64 2.24 -0.26
CA LYS A 147 10.84 1.52 0.16
C LYS A 147 11.35 0.71 -1.01
N VAL A 148 12.57 1.00 -1.45
CA VAL A 148 13.17 0.40 -2.66
C VAL A 148 12.23 0.62 -3.85
N ASN A 149 11.71 -0.44 -4.46
CA ASN A 149 10.83 -0.41 -5.62
C ASN A 149 9.34 -0.52 -5.22
N LYS A 150 8.99 -0.38 -3.95
CA LYS A 150 7.63 -0.63 -3.44
C LYS A 150 6.95 0.64 -2.96
N LEU A 151 5.66 0.78 -3.26
CA LEU A 151 4.75 1.77 -2.70
C LEU A 151 3.73 1.05 -1.80
N TYR A 152 3.55 1.58 -0.60
CA TYR A 152 2.66 1.06 0.42
C TYR A 152 1.44 1.98 0.53
N LEU A 153 0.25 1.41 0.35
CA LEU A 153 -1.03 2.12 0.33
C LEU A 153 -2.01 1.51 1.33
N ASP A 154 -2.81 2.36 1.97
CA ASP A 154 -3.90 1.92 2.84
C ASP A 154 -5.19 1.76 2.05
N SER A 155 -5.79 0.56 2.10
CA SER A 155 -7.15 0.26 1.65
C SER A 155 -7.57 1.02 0.38
N VAL A 156 -7.06 0.59 -0.76
CA VAL A 156 -7.30 1.21 -2.06
C VAL A 156 -8.30 0.37 -2.87
N SER A 157 -9.26 1.02 -3.55
CA SER A 157 -10.20 0.30 -4.42
C SER A 157 -9.50 -0.20 -5.68
N ASN A 158 -10.03 -1.25 -6.31
CA ASN A 158 -9.48 -1.75 -7.59
C ASN A 158 -9.49 -0.70 -8.71
N GLU A 159 -10.42 0.25 -8.67
CA GLU A 159 -10.51 1.36 -9.64
C GLU A 159 -9.38 2.37 -9.41
N GLU A 160 -9.05 2.66 -8.15
CA GLU A 160 -7.94 3.54 -7.80
C GLU A 160 -6.57 2.93 -8.09
N LEU A 161 -6.44 1.59 -8.04
CA LEU A 161 -5.16 0.92 -8.36
C LEU A 161 -4.70 1.18 -9.79
N GLN A 162 -5.62 1.36 -10.73
CA GLN A 162 -5.32 1.64 -12.14
C GLN A 162 -4.75 3.04 -12.37
N GLN A 163 -4.83 3.91 -11.37
CA GLN A 163 -4.34 5.29 -11.44
C GLN A 163 -2.86 5.41 -11.07
N TYR A 164 -2.27 4.35 -10.50
CA TYR A 164 -0.89 4.34 -10.06
C TYR A 164 0.05 3.83 -11.15
N SER A 165 1.17 4.53 -11.30
CA SER A 165 2.28 4.12 -12.17
C SER A 165 3.61 4.45 -11.49
N CYS A 166 4.70 3.83 -11.95
CA CYS A 166 6.05 4.17 -11.49
C CYS A 166 7.01 4.41 -12.64
N ALA A 167 8.05 5.20 -12.36
CA ALA A 167 9.17 5.43 -13.24
C ALA A 167 10.48 5.27 -12.47
N VAL A 168 11.57 5.09 -13.21
CA VAL A 168 12.92 5.03 -12.64
C VAL A 168 13.67 6.27 -13.07
N GLY A 169 14.14 7.06 -12.10
CA GLY A 169 15.05 8.18 -12.31
C GLY A 169 16.50 7.72 -12.16
N VAL A 170 17.36 8.10 -13.09
CA VAL A 170 18.82 7.85 -13.03
C VAL A 170 19.51 9.15 -12.65
N SER A 171 20.30 9.16 -11.58
CA SER A 171 21.10 10.32 -11.16
C SER A 171 22.58 10.08 -11.48
N GLY A 172 23.07 10.64 -12.59
CA GLY A 172 24.48 10.63 -12.98
C GLY A 172 24.72 10.28 -14.47
N ASP A 173 25.55 11.10 -15.12
CA ASP A 173 26.17 11.07 -16.47
C ASP A 173 25.49 10.26 -17.60
N PRO A 174 25.11 10.86 -18.76
CA PRO A 174 24.49 10.16 -19.90
C PRO A 174 25.35 9.08 -20.57
N THR A 175 26.58 8.83 -20.11
CA THR A 175 27.50 7.86 -20.73
C THR A 175 27.27 6.45 -20.22
N VAL A 176 26.04 5.95 -20.32
CA VAL A 176 25.84 4.53 -20.58
C VAL A 176 25.59 4.42 -22.07
N GLN A 177 26.63 4.05 -22.81
CA GLN A 177 26.48 3.64 -24.20
C GLN A 177 25.54 2.44 -24.23
N ILE A 178 24.30 2.69 -24.61
CA ILE A 178 23.38 1.63 -25.02
C ILE A 178 23.89 1.14 -26.39
N PRO A 179 24.15 -0.16 -26.59
CA PRO A 179 24.22 -0.72 -27.93
C PRO A 179 22.89 -0.40 -28.60
N SER A 180 22.91 0.47 -29.61
CA SER A 180 21.74 0.74 -30.41
C SER A 180 21.23 -0.60 -30.95
N ASN A 181 20.02 -0.96 -30.50
CA ASN A 181 19.09 -1.91 -31.11
C ASN A 181 19.06 -3.36 -30.59
N PRO A 182 17.84 -3.87 -30.33
CA PRO A 182 17.47 -5.18 -30.89
C PRO A 182 16.12 -5.14 -31.61
N GLU A 183 15.80 -4.11 -32.37
CA GLU A 183 14.81 -4.22 -33.46
C GLU A 183 15.52 -4.64 -34.75
N SER A 184 15.89 -5.91 -34.86
CA SER A 184 15.90 -6.66 -36.13
C SER A 184 16.53 -8.03 -35.94
N SER A 185 15.85 -8.93 -35.23
CA SER A 185 16.24 -10.35 -35.25
C SER A 185 15.03 -11.24 -35.42
N THR A 186 13.94 -11.00 -34.69
CA THR A 186 12.69 -11.79 -34.82
C THR A 186 11.97 -11.54 -36.16
N ALA A 187 11.87 -10.28 -36.61
CA ALA A 187 11.23 -9.94 -37.89
C ALA A 187 12.02 -10.48 -39.10
N LEU A 188 13.36 -10.34 -39.08
CA LEU A 188 14.24 -10.90 -40.11
C LEU A 188 14.14 -12.44 -40.16
N LEU A 189 14.18 -13.11 -39.00
CA LEU A 189 14.01 -14.57 -38.92
C LEU A 189 12.66 -15.03 -39.51
N ILE A 190 11.56 -14.34 -39.19
CA ILE A 190 10.23 -14.66 -39.74
C ILE A 190 10.20 -14.47 -41.27
N THR A 191 10.76 -13.38 -41.79
CA THR A 191 10.81 -13.16 -43.25
C THR A 191 11.66 -14.20 -43.98
N VAL A 192 12.79 -14.64 -43.41
CA VAL A 192 13.65 -15.68 -44.00
C VAL A 192 12.97 -17.04 -43.98
N ILE A 193 12.22 -17.37 -42.92
CA ILE A 193 11.44 -18.62 -42.85
C ILE A 193 10.33 -18.61 -43.91
N ILE A 194 9.59 -17.51 -44.07
CA ILE A 194 8.53 -17.41 -45.08
C ILE A 194 9.10 -17.54 -46.50
N LEU A 195 10.20 -16.85 -46.80
CA LEU A 195 10.86 -16.93 -48.11
C LEU A 195 11.39 -18.34 -48.41
N SER A 196 11.98 -19.01 -47.43
CA SER A 196 12.48 -20.39 -47.61
C SER A 196 11.35 -21.40 -47.82
N VAL A 197 10.23 -21.28 -47.10
CA VAL A 197 9.05 -22.11 -47.32
C VAL A 197 8.42 -21.87 -48.69
N LEU A 198 8.31 -20.61 -49.16
CA LEU A 198 7.83 -20.31 -50.50
C LEU A 198 8.72 -20.92 -51.58
N LEU A 199 10.05 -20.82 -51.41
CA LEU A 199 11.00 -21.37 -52.37
C LEU A 199 10.88 -22.90 -52.46
N ILE A 200 10.77 -23.58 -51.31
CA ILE A 200 10.56 -25.03 -51.24
C ILE A 200 9.27 -25.42 -51.94
N LEU A 201 8.16 -24.73 -51.68
CA LEU A 201 6.86 -25.01 -52.34
C LEU A 201 6.94 -24.81 -53.86
N THR A 202 7.63 -23.78 -54.34
CA THR A 202 7.83 -23.57 -55.78
C THR A 202 8.72 -24.64 -56.40
N LEU A 203 9.76 -25.11 -55.70
CA LEU A 203 10.63 -26.18 -56.19
C LEU A 203 9.92 -27.54 -56.21
N THR A 204 9.09 -27.83 -55.21
CA THR A 204 8.29 -29.08 -55.18
C THR A 204 7.13 -29.05 -56.17
N GLY A 205 6.54 -27.88 -56.43
CA GLY A 205 5.47 -27.70 -57.42
C GLY A 205 5.95 -27.68 -58.88
N VAL A 206 7.26 -27.51 -59.12
CA VAL A 206 7.88 -27.62 -60.44
C VAL A 206 8.41 -29.04 -60.71
N LEU A 207 8.52 -29.88 -59.69
CA LEU A 207 8.98 -31.27 -59.78
C LEU A 207 7.85 -32.31 -59.91
N TRP A 208 6.59 -31.88 -60.03
CA TRP A 208 5.39 -32.71 -60.24
C TRP A 208 4.59 -32.24 -61.45
#